data_AF-A0A9W7DVN9-F1
#
_entry.id   AF-A0A9W7DVN9-F1
#
_cell.length_a   1.000
_cell.length_b   1.000
_cell.length_c   1.000
_cell.angle_alpha   90.00
_cell.angle_beta   90.00
_cell.angle_gamma   90.00
#
_symmetry.space_group_name_H-M   'P 1'
#
loop_
_entity.id
_entity.type
_entity.pdbx_description
1 polymer ?
#
loop_
_entity_poly.entity_id
_entity_poly.type
_entity_poly.pdbx_seq_one_letter_code
_entity_poly.pdbx_strand_id
1 'polypeptide(L)' 'MPSSCREVALSLSDCMSKTPCMQSGKSIKECLKENGEDGACQVLRNAYFECKRSQLDMRKRIRGTRVY' A
#
# COMPACT_ATOMS: atom_id res chain seq x y z
N MET A 1 -4.85 -17.32 3.83
CA MET A 1 -4.94 -16.21 2.85
C MET A 1 -3.53 -15.89 2.39
N PRO A 2 -3.25 -15.67 1.09
CA PRO A 2 -1.89 -15.42 0.64
C PRO A 2 -1.37 -14.18 1.35
N SER A 3 -0.42 -14.39 2.24
CA SER A 3 0.19 -13.42 3.16
C SER A 3 1.00 -12.34 2.44
N SER A 4 1.10 -12.41 1.12
CA SER A 4 2.09 -11.70 0.30
C SER A 4 2.00 -10.18 0.32
N CYS A 5 0.83 -9.59 0.62
CA CYS A 5 0.68 -8.13 0.68
C CYS A 5 0.55 -7.60 2.11
N ARG A 6 0.64 -8.47 3.13
CA ARG A 6 0.40 -8.07 4.52
C ARG A 6 1.54 -7.21 5.04
N GLU A 7 2.78 -7.54 4.68
CA GLU A 7 3.98 -6.79 5.04
C GLU A 7 3.98 -5.39 4.40
N VAL A 8 3.67 -5.29 3.10
CA VAL A 8 3.49 -4.00 2.41
C VAL A 8 2.35 -3.18 3.01
N ALA A 9 1.26 -3.83 3.41
CA ALA A 9 0.13 -3.14 4.04
C ALA A 9 0.51 -2.54 5.40
N LEU A 10 1.27 -3.28 6.21
CA LEU A 10 1.74 -2.83 7.53
C LEU A 10 2.74 -1.67 7.38
N SER A 11 3.72 -1.82 6.49
CA SER A 11 4.69 -0.74 6.22
C SER A 11 4.01 0.52 5.67
N LEU A 12 3.00 0.37 4.80
CA LEU A 12 2.20 1.51 4.33
C LEU A 12 1.41 2.16 5.47
N SER A 13 0.80 1.38 6.37
CA SER A 13 0.09 1.96 7.53
C SER A 13 1.02 2.68 8.49
N ASP A 14 2.22 2.15 8.73
CA ASP A 14 3.25 2.77 9.57
C ASP A 14 3.81 4.05 8.95
N CYS A 15 3.86 4.12 7.62
CA CYS A 15 4.25 5.33 6.92
C CYS A 15 3.14 6.40 7.04
N MET A 16 1.88 6.02 6.85
CA MET A 16 0.75 6.95 6.91
C MET A 16 0.51 7.50 8.32
N SER A 17 0.76 6.71 9.38
CA SER A 17 0.62 7.17 10.77
C SER A 17 1.55 8.34 11.12
N LYS A 18 2.67 8.48 10.40
CA LYS A 18 3.64 9.58 10.56
C LYS A 18 3.26 10.83 9.78
N THR A 19 2.31 10.74 8.85
CA THR A 19 1.93 11.88 8.00
C THR A 19 0.99 12.86 8.72
N PRO A 20 1.10 14.17 8.44
CA PRO A 20 0.25 15.19 9.08
C PRO A 20 -1.23 14.97 8.77
N CYS A 21 -1.56 14.42 7.61
CA CYS A 21 -2.94 14.10 7.25
C CYS A 21 -3.61 13.14 8.24
N MET A 22 -2.92 12.11 8.70
CA MET A 22 -3.50 11.15 9.64
C MET A 22 -3.62 11.73 11.06
N GLN A 23 -2.74 12.67 11.41
CA GLN A 23 -2.82 13.44 12.67
C GLN A 23 -4.01 14.41 12.69
N SER A 24 -4.49 14.85 11.52
CA SER A 24 -5.68 15.70 11.41
C SER A 24 -7.02 14.97 11.67
N GLY A 25 -6.97 13.68 11.99
CA GLY A 25 -8.16 12.86 12.28
C GLY A 25 -8.88 12.31 11.04
N LYS A 26 -8.31 12.54 9.84
CA LYS A 26 -8.81 11.97 8.58
C LYS A 26 -8.56 10.47 8.50
N SER A 27 -9.43 9.78 7.78
CA SER A 27 -9.25 8.34 7.53
C SER A 27 -8.08 8.09 6.57
N ILE A 28 -7.45 6.91 6.67
CA ILE A 28 -6.36 6.49 5.76
C ILE A 28 -6.79 6.63 4.29
N LYS A 29 -8.06 6.35 3.98
CA LYS A 29 -8.61 6.45 2.62
C LYS A 29 -8.66 7.89 2.11
N GLU A 30 -8.99 8.84 2.99
CA GLU A 30 -8.98 10.28 2.67
C GLU A 30 -7.55 10.77 2.47
N CYS A 31 -6.64 10.38 3.36
CA CYS A 31 -5.22 10.73 3.23
C CYS A 31 -4.54 10.13 1.99
N LEU A 32 -4.96 8.94 1.56
CA LEU A 32 -4.50 8.34 0.30
C LEU A 32 -5.06 9.08 -0.94
N LYS A 33 -6.23 9.72 -0.83
CA LYS A 33 -6.86 10.49 -1.91
C LYS A 33 -6.29 11.90 -2.03
N GLU A 34 -6.01 12.53 -0.90
CA GLU A 34 -5.41 13.87 -0.85
C GLU A 34 -3.95 13.90 -1.32
N ASN A 35 -3.38 12.75 -1.71
CA ASN A 35 -1.97 12.58 -2.06
C ASN A 35 -1.09 13.12 -0.93
N GLY A 36 -1.15 12.44 0.24
CA GLY A 36 -0.36 12.74 1.44
C GLY A 36 0.94 13.48 1.11
N GLU A 37 1.01 14.71 1.60
CA GLU A 37 1.55 15.91 0.97
C GLU A 37 3.02 15.88 0.50
N ASP A 38 3.79 14.80 0.75
CA ASP A 38 5.26 14.83 0.59
C ASP A 38 5.86 13.59 -0.10
N GLY A 39 5.08 12.77 -0.82
CA GLY A 39 5.62 11.63 -1.58
C GLY A 39 6.29 10.52 -0.75
N ALA A 40 6.44 10.70 0.57
CA ALA A 40 7.15 9.80 1.47
C ALA A 40 6.59 8.38 1.47
N CYS A 41 5.27 8.24 1.32
CA CYS A 41 4.60 6.93 1.25
C CYS A 41 4.22 6.51 -0.18
N GLN A 42 4.63 7.26 -1.21
CA GLN A 42 4.23 6.99 -2.60
C GLN A 42 4.81 5.67 -3.12
N VAL A 43 6.05 5.35 -2.74
CA VAL A 43 6.71 4.08 -3.08
C VAL A 43 5.95 2.89 -2.48
N LEU A 44 5.62 2.95 -1.19
CA LEU A 44 4.86 1.89 -0.50
C LEU A 44 3.44 1.76 -1.04
N ARG A 45 2.81 2.88 -1.41
CA ARG A 45 1.49 2.88 -2.06
C ARG A 45 1.54 2.16 -3.40
N ASN A 46 2.55 2.42 -4.22
CA ASN A 46 2.77 1.76 -5.50
C ASN A 46 3.04 0.27 -5.29
N ALA A 47 3.92 -0.10 -4.36
CA ALA A 47 4.19 -1.49 -4.01
C ALA A 47 2.91 -2.24 -3.56
N TYR A 48 2.09 -1.62 -2.72
CA TYR A 48 0.83 -2.21 -2.27
C TYR A 48 -0.16 -2.39 -3.43
N PHE A 49 -0.24 -1.40 -4.32
CA PHE A 49 -1.06 -1.46 -5.53
C PHE A 49 -0.60 -2.58 -6.47
N GLU A 50 0.71 -2.68 -6.72
CA GLU A 50 1.29 -3.76 -7.53
C GLU A 50 1.06 -5.13 -6.90
N CYS A 51 1.18 -5.24 -5.59
CA CYS A 51 0.93 -6.47 -4.86
C CYS A 51 -0.53 -6.92 -5.03
N LYS A 52 -1.50 -6.03 -4.76
CA LYS A 52 -2.92 -6.29 -5.00
C LYS A 52 -3.22 -6.62 -6.46
N ARG A 53 -2.64 -5.88 -7.40
CA ARG A 53 -2.80 -6.13 -8.84
C ARG A 53 -2.25 -7.50 -9.22
N SER A 54 -1.13 -7.91 -8.65
CA SER A 54 -0.51 -9.20 -8.91
C SER A 54 -1.35 -10.40 -8.44
N GLN A 55 -2.18 -10.22 -7.42
CA GLN A 55 -3.14 -11.24 -6.96
C GLN A 55 -4.32 -11.40 -7.92
N LEU A 56 -4.67 -10.36 -8.68
CA LEU A 56 -5.74 -10.38 -9.69
C LEU A 56 -5.22 -10.76 -11.08
N ASP A 57 -3.92 -10.60 -11.32
CA ASP A 57 -3.30 -10.88 -12.61
C ASP A 57 -3.09 -12.39 -12.83
N MET A 58 -3.98 -12.98 -13.62
CA MET A 58 -3.95 -14.41 -13.96
C MET A 58 -2.63 -14.85 -14.62
N ARG A 59 -1.88 -13.93 -15.25
CA ARG A 59 -0.56 -14.24 -15.86
C ARG A 59 0.49 -14.58 -14.79
N LYS A 60 0.34 -14.05 -13.58
CA LYS A 60 1.25 -14.32 -12.46
C LYS A 60 0.89 -15.58 -11.67
N ARG A 61 -0.26 -16.20 -11.93
CA ARG A 61 -0.68 -17.48 -11.31
C ARG A 61 0.31 -18.62 -11.55
N ILE A 62 0.95 -18.65 -12.73
CA ILE A 62 1.91 -19.70 -13.10
C ILE A 62 3.31 -19.42 -12.54
N ARG A 63 3.73 -18.15 -12.51
CA ARG A 63 5.07 -17.74 -12.06
C ARG A 63 5.17 -17.50 -10.54
N GLY A 64 4.04 -17.51 -9.84
CA GLY A 64 3.96 -17.14 -8.43
C GLY A 64 3.82 -15.63 -8.23
N THR A 65 3.20 -15.26 -7.11
CA THR A 65 3.07 -13.85 -6.69
C THR A 65 4.44 -13.34 -6.26
N ARG A 66 4.82 -12.12 -6.71
CA ARG A 66 6.03 -11.46 -6.19
C ARG A 66 5.84 -11.15 -4.72
N VAL A 67 6.85 -11.46 -3.92
CA VAL A 67 6.93 -11.02 -2.52
C VAL A 67 7.40 -9.57 -2.54
N TYR A 68 6.67 -8.71 -1.84
CA TYR A 68 6.88 -7.26 -1.77
C TYR A 68 7.00 -6.85 -0.31
#